data_AF-A0A3S7KAK7-F1
#
_entry.id   AF-A0A3S7KAK7-F1
#
_cell.length_a   1.000
_cell.length_b   1.000
_cell.length_c   1.000
_cell.angle_alpha   90.00
_cell.angle_beta   90.00
_cell.angle_gamma   90.00
#
_symmetry.space_group_name_H-M   'P 1'
#
loop_
_entity.id
_entity.type
_entity.pdbx_description
1 polymer ?
#
loop_
_entity_poly.entity_id
_entity_poly.type
_entity_poly.pdbx_seq_one_letter_code
_entity_poly.pdbx_strand_id
1 'polypeptide(L)'
;MQQRQMTRPVGLPILRAGTCNGRSAMTRDPTIHVEWLDAFLIWAENHGTATRCRPTEKPAGSLDIDTEHVVSNITYWSSGECDAAILDVSSGQSVYQRSWSDLQPADFDTAFAPWLAIVRGHRT
;
A
#
# COMPACT_ATOMS: atom_id res chain seq x y z
N MET A 1 43.82 13.55 11.54
CA MET A 1 42.62 13.67 12.40
C MET A 1 41.46 14.03 11.50
N GLN A 2 40.76 13.04 10.93
CA GLN A 2 39.41 12.60 11.33
C GLN A 2 38.36 13.72 11.43
N GLN A 3 37.56 13.86 10.37
CA GLN A 3 36.14 14.18 10.51
C GLN A 3 35.36 13.15 9.68
N ARG A 4 34.79 12.17 10.38
CA ARG A 4 33.81 11.22 9.85
C ARG A 4 32.56 12.01 9.49
N GLN A 5 32.25 12.13 8.20
CA GLN A 5 30.92 12.54 7.76
C GLN A 5 29.97 11.39 8.10
N MET A 6 29.21 11.57 9.18
CA MET A 6 28.17 10.64 9.58
C MET A 6 27.05 10.69 8.55
N THR A 7 26.79 9.50 8.01
CA THR A 7 25.67 9.12 7.16
C THR A 7 24.38 9.73 7.67
N ARG A 8 23.70 10.50 6.81
CA ARG A 8 22.33 10.97 7.06
C ARG A 8 21.47 9.72 7.33
N PRO A 9 20.61 9.71 8.35
CA PRO A 9 19.63 8.64 8.47
C PRO A 9 18.78 8.68 7.20
N VAL A 10 18.84 7.59 6.42
CA VAL A 10 17.90 7.32 5.34
C VAL A 10 16.56 7.21 6.04
N GLY A 11 15.83 8.33 6.05
CA GLY A 11 14.47 8.36 6.53
C GLY A 11 13.74 7.24 5.81
N LEU A 12 13.21 6.31 6.59
CA LEU A 12 12.07 5.52 6.19
C LEU A 12 11.13 6.47 5.44
N PRO A 13 10.87 6.27 4.14
CA PRO A 13 9.73 6.91 3.52
C PRO A 13 8.55 6.30 4.26
N ILE A 14 8.13 7.05 5.28
CA ILE A 14 6.97 6.83 6.10
C ILE A 14 5.92 6.23 5.20
N LEU A 15 5.50 5.01 5.54
CA LEU A 15 4.22 4.43 5.20
C LEU A 15 3.29 5.59 4.87
N ARG A 16 2.94 5.79 3.60
CA ARG A 16 1.85 6.69 3.23
C ARG A 16 0.57 6.03 3.75
N ALA A 17 0.41 6.04 5.08
CA ALA A 17 -0.86 5.97 5.74
C ALA A 17 -1.58 7.22 5.27
N GLY A 18 -2.29 7.09 4.15
CA GLY A 18 -3.15 8.10 3.60
C GLY A 18 -4.30 8.30 4.57
N THR A 19 -4.07 9.09 5.61
CA THR A 19 -5.17 9.64 6.40
C THR A 19 -5.98 10.51 5.45
N CYS A 20 -7.28 10.22 5.37
CA CYS A 20 -8.30 10.95 4.64
C CYS A 20 -8.38 12.42 5.09
N ASN A 21 -7.41 13.24 4.69
CA ASN A 21 -7.37 14.67 5.00
C ASN A 21 -7.37 15.47 3.70
N GLY A 22 -8.53 16.07 3.43
CA GLY A 22 -8.83 16.77 2.19
C GLY A 22 -8.02 18.04 1.98
N ARG A 23 -7.58 18.23 0.74
CA ARG A 23 -7.60 19.52 0.04
C ARG A 23 -7.50 19.30 -1.47
N SER A 24 -8.45 19.89 -2.19
CA SER A 24 -8.62 19.81 -3.64
C SER A 24 -7.41 20.36 -4.41
N ALA A 25 -7.03 19.65 -5.48
CA ALA A 25 -6.37 20.23 -6.64
C ALA A 25 -6.81 19.48 -7.90
N MET A 26 -7.57 20.20 -8.72
CA MET A 26 -8.15 19.81 -10.00
C MET A 26 -7.03 19.58 -11.03
N THR A 27 -6.80 18.34 -11.46
CA THR A 27 -5.89 18.05 -12.59
C THR A 27 -6.27 16.72 -13.23
N ARG A 28 -6.73 16.79 -14.50
CA ARG A 28 -7.03 15.71 -15.46
C ARG A 28 -7.52 14.40 -14.83
N ASP A 29 -8.84 14.14 -14.93
CA ASP A 29 -9.41 12.82 -14.65
C ASP A 29 -8.67 11.77 -15.51
N PRO A 30 -7.80 10.93 -14.92
CA PRO A 30 -7.56 9.62 -15.51
C PRO A 30 -8.91 8.90 -15.48
N THR A 31 -9.15 7.95 -16.39
CA THR A 31 -10.31 7.06 -16.29
C THR A 31 -10.42 6.61 -14.84
N ILE A 32 -11.47 7.04 -14.13
CA ILE A 32 -11.59 6.72 -12.72
C ILE A 32 -11.91 5.24 -12.70
N HIS A 33 -10.95 4.42 -12.28
CA HIS A 33 -11.11 2.96 -12.22
C HIS A 33 -11.96 2.58 -10.99
N VAL A 34 -13.13 3.21 -10.82
CA VAL A 34 -14.03 3.03 -9.68
C VAL A 34 -14.44 1.57 -9.58
N GLU A 35 -14.74 0.94 -10.70
CA GLU A 35 -15.08 -0.47 -10.77
C GLU A 35 -13.92 -1.39 -10.35
N TRP A 36 -12.66 -0.99 -10.57
CA TRP A 36 -11.50 -1.75 -10.11
C TRP A 36 -11.25 -1.54 -8.62
N LEU A 37 -11.54 -0.34 -8.10
CA LEU A 37 -11.52 -0.09 -6.66
C LEU A 37 -12.57 -0.95 -5.94
N ASP A 38 -13.79 -1.04 -6.46
CA ASP A 38 -14.82 -1.91 -5.86
C ASP A 38 -14.38 -3.38 -5.90
N ALA A 39 -13.82 -3.84 -7.02
CA ALA A 39 -13.25 -5.19 -7.12
C ALA A 39 -12.09 -5.40 -6.14
N PHE A 40 -11.22 -4.40 -5.96
CA PHE A 40 -10.12 -4.44 -5.00
C PHE A 40 -10.65 -4.58 -3.58
N LEU A 41 -11.65 -3.79 -3.19
CA LEU A 41 -12.23 -3.84 -1.84
C LEU A 41 -12.88 -5.19 -1.57
N ILE A 42 -13.66 -5.72 -2.51
CA ILE A 42 -14.25 -7.07 -2.40
C ILE A 42 -13.17 -8.14 -2.24
N TRP A 43 -12.09 -8.06 -3.03
CA TRP A 43 -10.96 -8.97 -2.89
C TRP A 43 -10.28 -8.81 -1.52
N ALA A 44 -10.00 -7.58 -1.12
CA ALA A 44 -9.27 -7.22 0.09
C ALA A 44 -9.96 -7.64 1.39
N GLU A 45 -11.30 -7.55 1.44
CA GLU A 45 -12.11 -7.98 2.58
C GLU A 45 -11.89 -9.46 2.95
N ASN A 46 -11.46 -10.30 2.00
CA ASN A 46 -11.16 -11.71 2.27
C ASN A 46 -9.78 -11.94 2.93
N HIS A 47 -8.91 -10.93 2.96
CA HIS A 47 -7.52 -11.07 3.41
C HIS A 47 -7.20 -10.27 4.67
N GLY A 48 -7.91 -9.17 4.94
CA GLY A 48 -7.65 -8.30 6.08
C GLY A 48 -8.65 -7.16 6.23
N THR A 49 -8.17 -6.05 6.81
CA THR A 49 -9.01 -4.86 7.02
C THR A 49 -8.97 -3.98 5.78
N ALA A 50 -10.01 -4.06 4.95
CA ALA A 50 -10.18 -3.19 3.81
C ALA A 50 -10.82 -1.86 4.23
N THR A 51 -10.24 -0.74 3.78
CA THR A 51 -10.77 0.61 4.03
C THR A 51 -11.05 1.30 2.71
N ARG A 52 -12.26 1.83 2.55
CA ARG A 52 -12.63 2.71 1.44
C ARG A 52 -12.50 4.17 1.84
N CYS A 53 -11.75 4.94 1.07
CA CYS A 53 -11.66 6.39 1.22
C CYS A 53 -12.72 7.08 0.34
N ARG A 54 -12.94 8.38 0.55
CA ARG A 54 -13.85 9.12 -0.34
C ARG A 54 -13.29 9.12 -1.78
N PRO A 55 -14.13 9.11 -2.82
CA PRO A 55 -13.65 9.08 -4.21
C PRO A 55 -12.74 10.26 -4.60
N THR A 56 -12.79 11.36 -3.85
CA THR A 56 -11.96 12.55 -4.03
C THR A 56 -10.65 12.52 -3.23
N GLU A 57 -10.46 11.52 -2.37
CA GLU A 57 -9.25 11.32 -1.58
C GLU A 57 -8.24 10.48 -2.37
N LYS A 58 -6.95 10.77 -2.15
CA LYS A 58 -5.83 9.99 -2.66
C LYS A 58 -5.07 9.50 -1.43
N PRO A 59 -5.14 8.20 -1.09
CA PRO A 59 -5.67 7.08 -1.89
C PRO A 59 -7.20 6.92 -1.84
N ALA A 60 -7.72 6.03 -2.71
CA ALA A 60 -9.16 5.74 -2.82
C ALA A 60 -9.57 4.49 -2.01
N GLY A 61 -8.63 3.58 -1.73
CA GLY A 61 -8.81 2.49 -0.79
C GLY A 61 -7.49 1.93 -0.28
N SER A 62 -7.54 1.16 0.81
CA SER A 62 -6.41 0.41 1.35
C SER A 62 -6.84 -0.97 1.85
N LEU A 63 -5.86 -1.87 1.94
CA LEU A 63 -5.93 -3.11 2.71
C LEU A 63 -4.77 -3.10 3.68
N ASP A 64 -5.06 -3.25 4.96
CA ASP A 64 -4.06 -3.32 6.01
C ASP A 64 -4.09 -4.71 6.66
N ILE A 65 -2.91 -5.32 6.80
CA ILE A 65 -2.71 -6.57 7.53
C ILE A 65 -1.48 -6.44 8.43
N ASP A 66 -1.72 -6.45 9.73
CA ASP A 66 -0.65 -6.34 10.70
C ASP A 66 -0.52 -7.64 11.51
N THR A 67 0.71 -7.99 11.84
CA THR A 67 1.07 -9.06 12.77
C THR A 67 2.03 -8.52 13.83
N GLU A 68 2.45 -9.36 14.77
CA GLU A 68 3.50 -8.99 15.73
C GLU A 68 4.84 -8.66 15.04
N HIS A 69 5.09 -9.25 13.87
CA HIS A 69 6.38 -9.16 13.19
C HIS A 69 6.38 -8.20 12.00
N VAL A 70 5.23 -7.97 11.38
CA VAL A 70 5.15 -7.11 10.19
C VAL A 70 3.96 -6.17 10.24
N VAL A 71 4.16 -4.97 9.70
CA VAL A 71 3.10 -4.03 9.34
C VAL A 71 3.01 -4.04 7.82
N SER A 72 1.84 -4.28 7.25
CA SER A 72 1.71 -4.38 5.80
C SER A 72 0.47 -3.71 5.27
N ASN A 73 0.62 -3.09 4.09
CA ASN A 73 -0.47 -2.39 3.45
C ASN A 73 -0.45 -2.58 1.92
N ILE A 74 -1.65 -2.53 1.34
CA ILE A 74 -1.88 -2.27 -0.08
C ILE A 74 -2.67 -0.99 -0.17
N THR A 75 -2.25 -0.07 -1.03
CA THR A 75 -2.90 1.21 -1.28
C THR A 75 -3.34 1.26 -2.73
N TYR A 76 -4.61 1.57 -2.97
CA TYR A 76 -5.19 1.69 -4.31
C TYR A 76 -5.66 3.13 -4.56
N TRP A 77 -5.23 3.71 -5.67
CA TRP A 77 -5.62 5.07 -6.07
C TRP A 77 -6.70 5.03 -7.13
N SER A 78 -7.52 6.09 -7.16
CA SER A 78 -8.56 6.25 -8.19
C SER A 78 -8.00 6.37 -9.62
N SER A 79 -6.69 6.63 -9.75
CA SER A 79 -5.93 6.62 -11.00
C SER A 79 -5.62 5.22 -11.53
N GLY A 80 -5.93 4.14 -10.81
CA GLY A 80 -5.55 2.77 -11.17
C GLY A 80 -4.14 2.37 -10.70
N GLU A 81 -3.41 3.32 -10.10
CA GLU A 81 -2.16 3.03 -9.42
C GLU A 81 -2.44 2.19 -8.16
N CYS A 82 -1.54 1.26 -7.87
CA CYS A 82 -1.60 0.41 -6.69
C CYS A 82 -0.19 0.19 -6.15
N ASP A 83 -0.02 0.29 -4.84
CA ASP A 83 1.24 0.04 -4.14
C ASP A 83 1.01 -1.02 -3.07
N ALA A 84 1.94 -1.94 -2.91
CA ALA A 84 1.94 -2.93 -1.83
C ALA A 84 3.29 -2.86 -1.10
N ALA A 85 3.26 -2.81 0.23
CA ALA A 85 4.44 -2.75 1.06
C ALA A 85 4.33 -3.62 2.32
N ILE A 86 5.48 -4.06 2.82
CA ILE A 86 5.62 -4.77 4.10
C ILE A 86 6.85 -4.21 4.81
N LEU A 87 6.66 -3.82 6.05
CA LEU A 87 7.70 -3.40 6.98
C LEU A 87 7.89 -4.46 8.05
N ASP A 88 9.12 -4.91 8.25
CA ASP A 88 9.47 -5.73 9.41
C ASP A 88 9.56 -4.84 10.66
N VAL A 89 8.80 -5.19 11.70
CA VAL A 89 8.66 -4.40 12.93
C VAL A 89 9.95 -4.38 13.73
N SER A 90 10.71 -5.48 13.73
CA SER A 90 11.90 -5.63 14.56
C SER A 90 13.08 -4.79 14.07
N SER A 91 13.26 -4.75 12.75
CA SER A 91 14.35 -4.06 12.07
C SER A 91 13.96 -2.69 11.55
N GLY A 92 12.65 -2.43 11.43
CA GLY A 92 12.11 -1.26 10.77
C GLY A 92 12.49 -1.19 9.29
N GLN A 93 12.82 -2.32 8.65
CA GLN A 93 13.21 -2.36 7.24
C GLN A 93 12.05 -2.81 6.35
N SER A 94 11.99 -2.24 5.14
CA SER A 94 11.08 -2.73 4.10
C SER A 94 11.56 -4.09 3.62
N VAL A 95 10.71 -5.10 3.78
CA VAL A 95 10.97 -6.47 3.30
C VAL A 95 10.23 -6.77 2.01
N TYR A 96 9.26 -5.92 1.64
CA TYR A 96 8.57 -5.97 0.36
C TYR A 96 8.11 -4.58 -0.05
N GLN A 97 8.30 -4.25 -1.33
CA GLN A 97 7.70 -3.08 -1.95
C GLN A 97 7.48 -3.34 -3.43
N ARG A 98 6.26 -3.08 -3.93
CA ARG A 98 5.93 -3.16 -5.34
C ARG A 98 4.85 -2.15 -5.70
N SER A 99 4.93 -1.62 -6.91
CA SER A 99 3.99 -0.66 -7.48
C SER A 99 3.49 -1.14 -8.83
N TRP A 100 2.23 -0.84 -9.13
CA TRP A 100 1.56 -1.08 -10.40
C TRP A 100 0.83 0.20 -10.83
N SER A 101 0.83 0.47 -12.13
CA SER A 101 0.20 1.68 -12.69
C SER A 101 -1.16 1.44 -13.35
N ASP A 102 -1.53 0.16 -13.58
CA ASP A 102 -2.74 -0.23 -14.30
C ASP A 102 -3.13 -1.68 -13.98
N LEU A 103 -3.23 -2.02 -12.68
CA LEU A 103 -3.47 -3.39 -12.25
C LEU A 103 -4.93 -3.79 -12.48
N GLN A 104 -5.15 -4.79 -13.33
CA GLN A 104 -6.48 -5.31 -13.61
C GLN A 104 -7.00 -6.18 -12.46
N PRO A 105 -8.32 -6.16 -12.18
CA PRO A 105 -8.90 -7.02 -11.15
C PRO A 105 -8.63 -8.52 -11.34
N ALA A 106 -8.57 -8.98 -12.59
CA ALA A 106 -8.27 -10.37 -12.92
C ALA A 106 -6.88 -10.82 -12.46
N ASP A 107 -5.96 -9.88 -12.24
CA ASP A 107 -4.57 -10.17 -11.90
C ASP A 107 -4.29 -10.08 -10.39
N PHE A 108 -5.23 -9.63 -9.56
CA PHE A 108 -4.99 -9.36 -8.13
C PHE A 108 -4.42 -10.57 -7.38
N ASP A 109 -4.99 -11.75 -7.55
CA ASP A 109 -4.50 -12.96 -6.87
C ASP A 109 -3.05 -13.28 -7.25
N THR A 110 -2.70 -13.14 -8.54
CA THR A 110 -1.34 -13.42 -9.02
C THR A 110 -0.38 -12.30 -8.60
N ALA A 111 -0.79 -11.05 -8.68
CA ALA A 111 0.02 -9.88 -8.37
C ALA A 111 0.37 -9.80 -6.87
N PHE A 112 -0.60 -10.06 -6.00
CA PHE A 112 -0.45 -9.97 -4.55
C PHE A 112 -0.05 -11.29 -3.88
N ALA A 113 0.00 -12.42 -4.60
CA ALA A 113 0.44 -13.70 -4.04
C ALA A 113 1.79 -13.63 -3.29
N PRO A 114 2.85 -12.98 -3.82
CA PRO A 114 4.12 -12.86 -3.09
C PRO A 114 3.99 -12.05 -1.79
N TRP A 115 3.20 -10.99 -1.81
CA TRP A 115 2.95 -10.15 -0.64
C TRP A 115 2.18 -10.95 0.43
N LEU A 116 1.10 -11.63 0.04
CA LEU A 116 0.31 -12.49 0.93
C LEU A 116 1.15 -13.63 1.52
N ALA A 117 2.06 -14.23 0.76
CA ALA A 117 2.93 -15.30 1.23
C ALA A 117 3.84 -14.83 2.38
N ILE A 118 4.41 -13.62 2.27
CA ILE A 118 5.23 -13.03 3.32
C ILE A 118 4.38 -12.76 4.57
N VAL A 119 3.27 -12.04 4.41
CA VAL A 119 2.38 -11.68 5.53
C VAL A 119 1.87 -12.93 6.27
N ARG A 120 1.50 -13.99 5.55
CA ARG A 120 1.04 -15.25 6.14
C ARG A 120 2.17 -16.07 6.77
N GLY A 121 3.38 -16.00 6.22
CA GLY A 121 4.56 -16.65 6.81
C GLY A 121 4.94 -16.11 8.20
N HIS A 122 4.50 -14.89 8.53
CA HIS A 122 4.69 -14.25 9.84
C HIS A 122 3.50 -14.43 10.81
N ARG A 123 2.53 -15.31 10.50
CA ARG A 123 1.40 -15.64 11.39
C ARG A 123 1.58 -16.95 12.18
N THR A 124 2.66 -17.69 11.96
CA THR A 124 3.00 -18.96 12.65
C THR A 124 4.19 -18.79 13.55
#